data_AF-A0A7C5VH46-F1
#
_entry.id   AF-A0A7C5VH46-F1
#
_cell.length_a   1.000
_cell.length_b   1.000
_cell.length_c   1.000
_cell.angle_alpha   90.00
_cell.angle_beta   90.00
_cell.angle_gamma   90.00
#
_symmetry.space_group_name_H-M   'P 1'
#
loop_
_entity.id
_entity.type
_entity.pdbx_description
1 polymer ?
#
loop_
_entity_poly.entity_id
_entity_poly.type
_entity_poly.pdbx_seq_one_letter_code
_entity_poly.pdbx_strand_id
1 'polypeptide(L)' 'LGAKGYTIVPARGEGSRGMRSVDWEGQNIRLETIVPEEVALRILARLQEAYFPHYAVIAYVENVWVVRGEKYV' A
#
# COMPACT_ATOMS: atom_id res chain seq x y z
N LEU A 1 -5.22 -11.50 2.17
CA LEU A 1 -3.82 -11.93 1.91
C LEU A 1 -3.03 -12.25 3.18
N GLY A 2 -3.56 -11.98 4.40
CA GLY A 2 -2.91 -12.39 5.65
C GLY A 2 -2.55 -11.22 6.59
N ALA A 3 -2.78 -9.97 6.18
CA ALA A 3 -2.59 -8.82 7.05
C ALA A 3 -3.59 -8.80 8.20
N LYS A 4 -3.11 -8.47 9.41
CA LYS A 4 -3.92 -8.42 10.64
C LYS A 4 -4.30 -7.01 11.09
N GLY A 5 -3.77 -5.99 10.42
CA GLY A 5 -4.07 -4.59 10.69
C GLY A 5 -3.45 -3.71 9.62
N TYR A 6 -3.91 -2.47 9.51
CA TYR A 6 -3.39 -1.48 8.58
C TYR A 6 -3.59 -0.07 9.14
N THR A 7 -2.81 0.88 8.62
CA THR A 7 -2.94 2.31 8.89
C THR A 7 -3.18 3.03 7.57
N ILE A 8 -4.09 4.00 7.57
CA ILE A 8 -4.35 4.88 6.41
C ILE A 8 -3.91 6.29 6.75
N VAL A 9 -3.14 6.89 5.86
CA VAL A 9 -2.68 8.27 5.94
C VAL A 9 -3.12 9.02 4.69
N PRO A 10 -3.66 10.25 4.79
CA PRO A 10 -3.94 11.06 3.62
C PRO A 10 -2.64 11.36 2.86
N ALA A 11 -2.64 11.15 1.55
CA ALA A 11 -1.50 11.38 0.69
C ALA A 11 -1.86 12.33 -0.45
N ARG A 12 -0.91 13.18 -0.82
CA ARG A 12 -1.00 14.05 -1.99
C ARG A 12 0.34 14.05 -2.70
N GLY A 13 0.32 14.22 -4.02
CA GLY A 13 1.51 14.18 -4.85
C GLY A 13 1.16 13.86 -6.29
N GLU A 14 2.10 14.16 -7.17
CA GLU A 14 1.98 13.94 -8.61
C GLU A 14 2.91 12.81 -9.03
N GLY A 15 2.41 11.93 -9.91
CA GLY A 15 3.19 10.85 -10.51
C GLY A 15 3.39 11.07 -12.00
N SER A 16 4.37 10.38 -12.59
CA SER A 16 4.62 10.43 -14.05
C SER A 16 3.45 9.96 -14.91
N ARG A 17 2.51 9.21 -14.33
CA ARG A 17 1.24 8.80 -14.96
C ARG A 17 0.12 9.86 -14.91
N GLY A 18 0.45 11.10 -14.53
CA GLY A 18 -0.43 12.26 -14.62
C GLY A 18 -0.98 12.76 -13.29
N MET A 19 -1.42 14.02 -13.31
CA MET A 19 -2.12 14.68 -12.22
C MET A 19 -3.57 14.19 -12.23
N ARG A 20 -4.01 13.49 -11.18
CA ARG A 20 -5.45 13.36 -10.92
C ARG A 20 -5.95 14.66 -10.30
N SER A 21 -6.00 15.70 -11.12
CA SER A 21 -6.60 16.99 -10.78
C SER A 21 -8.10 16.94 -11.07
N VAL A 22 -8.81 16.15 -10.29
CA VAL A 22 -10.25 16.37 -10.13
C VAL A 22 -10.51 16.30 -8.63
N ASP A 23 -10.68 17.48 -8.02
CA ASP A 23 -11.07 17.69 -6.61
C ASP A 23 -12.33 16.88 -6.18
N TRP A 24 -13.02 16.29 -7.16
CA TRP A 24 -14.21 15.46 -7.00
C TRP A 24 -13.93 13.95 -6.83
N GLU A 25 -12.79 13.42 -7.31
CA GLU A 25 -12.53 11.96 -7.34
C GLU A 25 -11.83 11.40 -6.08
N GLY A 26 -11.49 12.26 -5.12
CA GLY A 26 -10.94 11.86 -3.83
C GLY A 26 -9.42 11.95 -3.76
N GLN A 27 -8.92 12.31 -2.58
CA GLN A 27 -7.50 12.43 -2.31
C GLN A 27 -6.83 11.05 -2.31
N ASN A 28 -5.55 10.99 -2.73
CA ASN A 28 -4.78 9.76 -2.62
C ASN A 28 -4.66 9.36 -1.14
N ILE A 29 -4.50 8.06 -0.90
CA ILE A 29 -4.20 7.53 0.43
C ILE A 29 -2.90 6.73 0.38
N ARG A 30 -2.17 6.74 1.49
CA ARG A 30 -1.12 5.76 1.75
C ARG A 30 -1.66 4.74 2.73
N LEU A 31 -1.61 3.47 2.32
CA LEU A 31 -1.90 2.34 3.19
C LEU A 31 -0.59 1.70 3.64
N GLU A 32 -0.44 1.54 4.93
CA GLU A 32 0.71 0.87 5.54
C GLU A 32 0.22 -0.34 6.33
N THR A 33 0.90 -1.48 6.19
CA THR A 33 0.56 -2.71 6.90
C THR A 33 1.84 -3.43 7.30
N ILE A 34 1.88 -3.90 8.55
CA ILE A 34 2.97 -4.73 9.08
C ILE A 34 2.57 -6.18 8.93
N VAL A 35 3.39 -6.97 8.24
CA VAL A 35 3.12 -8.37 7.93
C VAL A 35 4.44 -9.17 7.80
N PRO A 36 4.40 -10.50 7.88
CA PRO A 36 5.53 -11.35 7.50
C PRO A 36 5.92 -11.17 6.05
N GLU A 37 7.19 -11.45 5.74
CA GLU A 37 7.76 -11.32 4.41
C GLU A 37 6.93 -12.01 3.32
N GLU A 38 6.53 -13.27 3.55
CA GLU A 38 5.71 -14.04 2.61
C GLU A 38 4.34 -13.40 2.34
N VAL A 39 3.76 -12.74 3.35
CA VAL A 39 2.50 -12.00 3.20
C VAL A 39 2.74 -10.70 2.43
N ALA A 40 3.83 -9.98 2.71
CA ALA A 40 4.20 -8.76 1.99
C ALA A 40 4.36 -9.04 0.49
N LEU A 41 5.10 -10.09 0.11
CA LEU A 41 5.32 -10.47 -1.28
C LEU A 41 4.01 -10.87 -1.97
N ARG A 42 3.12 -11.60 -1.29
CA ARG A 42 1.79 -11.92 -1.84
C ARG A 42 0.92 -10.68 -2.05
N ILE A 43 1.01 -9.69 -1.15
CA ILE A 43 0.31 -8.40 -1.31
C ILE A 43 0.84 -7.66 -2.53
N LEU A 44 2.16 -7.54 -2.68
CA LEU A 44 2.77 -6.87 -3.83
C LEU A 44 2.40 -7.54 -5.16
N ALA A 45 2.46 -8.88 -5.23
CA ALA A 45 2.05 -9.63 -6.42
C ALA A 45 0.59 -9.35 -6.78
N ARG A 46 -0.31 -9.38 -5.80
CA ARG A 46 -1.73 -9.07 -6.03
C ARG A 46 -1.95 -7.63 -6.49
N LEU A 47 -1.22 -6.67 -5.91
CA LEU A 47 -1.29 -5.27 -6.34
C LEU A 47 -0.84 -5.13 -7.79
N GLN A 48 0.27 -5.75 -8.16
CA GLN A 48 0.81 -5.74 -9.51
C GLN A 48 -0.18 -6.33 -10.53
N GLU A 49 -0.81 -7.45 -10.23
CA GLU A 49 -1.73 -8.11 -11.16
C GLU A 49 -3.07 -7.39 -11.31
N ALA A 50 -3.66 -6.94 -10.19
CA ALA A 50 -5.06 -6.50 -10.18
C ALA A 50 -5.25 -4.98 -10.12
N TYR A 51 -4.25 -4.21 -9.68
CA TYR A 51 -4.42 -2.78 -9.43
C TYR A 51 -3.52 -1.92 -10.31
N PHE A 52 -2.26 -2.29 -10.50
CA PHE A 52 -1.32 -1.54 -11.35
C PHE A 52 -1.77 -1.34 -12.81
N PRO A 53 -2.53 -2.27 -13.44
CA PRO A 53 -3.06 -2.05 -14.79
C PRO A 53 -4.17 -1.00 -14.87
N HIS A 54 -4.89 -0.74 -13.77
CA HIS A 54 -6.12 0.06 -13.77
C HIS A 54 -6.01 1.36 -12.97
N TYR A 55 -5.05 1.46 -12.05
CA TYR A 55 -4.90 2.59 -11.15
C TYR A 55 -3.45 3.08 -11.09
N ALA A 56 -3.27 4.38 -10.83
CA ALA A 56 -1.99 4.94 -10.46
C ALA A 56 -1.66 4.52 -9.01
N VAL A 57 -0.87 3.45 -8.88
CA VAL A 57 -0.46 2.87 -7.59
C VAL A 57 1.06 2.91 -7.48
N ILE A 58 1.53 3.22 -6.28
CA ILE A 58 2.92 3.02 -5.86
C ILE A 58 2.87 2.03 -4.71
N ALA A 59 3.66 0.98 -4.77
CA ALA A 59 3.80 -0.01 -3.70
C ALA A 59 5.28 -0.32 -3.48
N TYR A 60 5.69 -0.37 -2.23
CA TYR A 60 7.05 -0.67 -1.81
C TYR A 60 7.02 -1.44 -0.49
N VAL A 61 8.16 -2.05 -0.15
CA VAL A 61 8.36 -2.77 1.11
C VAL A 61 9.62 -2.26 1.78
N GLU A 62 9.60 -2.18 3.10
CA GLU A 62 10.73 -1.80 3.93
C GLU A 62 10.87 -2.81 5.08
N ASN A 63 12.11 -3.08 5.49
CA ASN A 63 12.37 -3.93 6.64
C ASN A 63 12.24 -3.12 7.94
N VAL A 64 11.46 -3.62 8.90
CA VAL A 64 11.16 -2.92 10.16
C VAL A 64 11.25 -3.86 11.36
N TRP A 65 11.66 -3.32 12.51
CA TRP A 65 11.61 -4.01 13.80
C TRP A 65 10.42 -3.50 14.60
N VAL A 66 9.58 -4.41 15.09
CA VAL A 66 8.27 -4.07 15.67
C VAL A 66 8.15 -4.57 17.10
N VAL A 67 7.80 -3.66 18.02
CA VAL A 67 7.49 -4.02 19.40
C VAL A 67 6.21 -4.86 19.44
N ARG A 68 6.26 -6.04 20.08
CA ARG A 68 5.16 -7.03 20.10
C ARG A 68 4.75 -7.50 18.70
N GLY A 69 5.75 -7.70 17.83
CA GLY A 69 5.56 -8.08 16.42
C GLY A 69 4.88 -9.42 16.21
N GLU A 70 4.87 -10.31 17.22
CA GLU A 70 4.26 -11.64 17.13
C GLU A 70 2.76 -11.57 16.84
N LYS A 71 2.11 -10.46 17.20
CA LYS A 71 0.70 -10.22 16.87
C LYS A 71 0.45 -10.15 15.36
N TYR A 72 1.44 -9.76 14.57
CA TYR A 72 1.33 -9.53 13.13
C TYR A 72 1.78 -10.72 12.29
N VAL A 73 2.38 -11.76 12.89
CA VAL A 73 2.85 -12.99 12.21
C VAL A 73 1.74 -14.01 12.02
#